data_AF-A0A2G9M2R9-F1
#
_entry.id   AF-A0A2G9M2R9-F1
#
_cell.length_a   1.000
_cell.length_b   1.000
_cell.length_c   1.000
_cell.angle_alpha   90.00
_cell.angle_beta   90.00
_cell.angle_gamma   90.00
#
_symmetry.space_group_name_H-M   'P 1'
#
loop_
_entity.id
_entity.type
_entity.pdbx_description
1 polymer ?
#
loop_
_entity_poly.entity_id
_entity_poly.type
_entity_poly.pdbx_seq_one_letter_code
_entity_poly.pdbx_strand_id
1 'polypeptide(L)'
;MISGKKGVELSVNFIVGLVLAIVVFLGGLYLLKSLSTTSDNFLNQKFDSFTSQMEDIACSGNEYVCVGITEKSARQGQTAVYTLVILNAYDTTYTFNVTVEPRAGPGGPDNLLKLNFFPRAPDNNYSINPDESKKIPIALHSKAGAALGTYSFRVNVTDESRNLYGASQILYLVVT
;
A
#
# COMPACT_ATOMS: atom_id res chain seq x y z
N MET A 1 -63.47 -5.37 -49.67
CA MET A 1 -62.02 -5.10 -49.57
C MET A 1 -61.82 -4.10 -48.44
N ILE A 2 -60.73 -4.20 -47.67
CA ILE A 2 -60.28 -3.32 -46.56
C ILE A 2 -60.72 -3.78 -45.14
N SER A 3 -59.93 -4.67 -44.54
CA SER A 3 -59.68 -4.71 -43.10
C SER A 3 -58.35 -5.41 -42.82
N GLY A 4 -57.26 -4.64 -42.95
CA GLY A 4 -55.90 -5.09 -42.65
C GLY A 4 -54.98 -3.99 -42.11
N LYS A 5 -55.48 -2.75 -41.94
CA LYS A 5 -54.63 -1.60 -41.58
C LYS A 5 -54.63 -1.24 -40.09
N LYS A 6 -55.66 -1.60 -39.32
CA LYS A 6 -55.79 -1.19 -37.90
C LYS A 6 -54.95 -2.02 -36.91
N GLY A 7 -54.62 -3.28 -37.24
CA GLY A 7 -53.79 -4.14 -36.36
C GLY A 7 -52.29 -3.82 -36.42
N VAL A 8 -51.84 -3.23 -37.54
CA VAL A 8 -50.43 -2.86 -37.78
C VAL A 8 -50.08 -1.55 -37.07
N GLU A 9 -51.04 -0.63 -36.90
CA GLU A 9 -50.81 0.66 -36.25
C GLU A 9 -50.58 0.52 -34.74
N LEU A 10 -51.26 -0.44 -34.09
CA LEU A 10 -51.11 -0.70 -32.66
C LEU A 10 -49.77 -1.37 -32.33
N SER A 11 -49.23 -2.22 -33.22
CA SER A 11 -47.98 -2.93 -33.00
C SER A 11 -46.74 -2.05 -33.19
N VAL A 12 -46.82 -1.02 -34.04
CA VAL A 12 -45.71 -0.07 -34.25
C VAL A 12 -45.43 0.73 -32.99
N ASN A 13 -46.47 1.24 -32.31
CA ASN A 13 -46.28 2.03 -31.09
C ASN A 13 -45.69 1.18 -29.95
N PHE A 14 -46.09 -0.09 -29.87
CA PHE A 14 -45.53 -1.05 -28.92
C PHE A 14 -44.05 -1.35 -29.21
N ILE A 15 -43.69 -1.58 -30.48
CA ILE A 15 -42.31 -1.85 -30.89
C ILE A 15 -41.40 -0.64 -30.60
N VAL A 16 -41.87 0.58 -30.87
CA VAL A 16 -41.12 1.80 -30.57
C VAL A 16 -40.86 1.95 -29.07
N GLY A 17 -41.88 1.68 -28.23
CA GLY A 17 -41.73 1.68 -26.77
C GLY A 17 -40.73 0.63 -26.27
N LEU A 18 -40.75 -0.57 -26.87
CA LEU A 18 -39.83 -1.66 -26.52
C LEU A 18 -38.37 -1.29 -26.85
N VAL A 19 -38.13 -0.69 -28.02
CA VAL A 19 -36.77 -0.27 -28.42
C VAL A 19 -36.25 0.84 -27.51
N LEU A 20 -37.09 1.82 -27.15
CA LEU A 20 -36.73 2.87 -26.20
C LEU A 20 -36.36 2.32 -24.83
N ALA A 21 -37.12 1.34 -24.32
CA ALA A 21 -36.83 0.71 -23.03
C ALA A 21 -35.48 0.01 -23.02
N ILE A 22 -35.12 -0.71 -24.10
CA ILE A 22 -33.82 -1.39 -24.23
C ILE A 22 -32.67 -0.38 -24.24
N VAL A 23 -32.80 0.73 -24.98
CA VAL A 23 -31.75 1.76 -25.06
C VAL A 23 -31.51 2.41 -23.70
N VAL A 24 -32.58 2.78 -22.98
CA VAL A 24 -32.47 3.38 -21.65
C VAL A 24 -31.86 2.37 -20.66
N PHE A 25 -32.25 1.09 -20.73
CA PHE A 25 -31.71 0.05 -19.87
C PHE A 25 -30.22 -0.21 -20.09
N LEU A 26 -29.78 -0.30 -21.35
CA LEU A 26 -28.36 -0.45 -21.70
C LEU A 26 -27.54 0.78 -21.31
N GLY A 27 -28.10 1.98 -21.47
CA GLY A 27 -27.48 3.22 -20.99
C GLY A 27 -27.31 3.23 -19.47
N GLY A 28 -28.31 2.77 -18.73
CA GLY A 28 -28.24 2.63 -17.26
C GLY A 28 -27.15 1.66 -16.80
N LEU A 29 -27.04 0.49 -17.44
CA LEU A 29 -25.97 -0.48 -17.15
C LEU A 29 -24.57 0.06 -17.47
N TYR A 30 -24.43 0.84 -18.54
CA TYR A 30 -23.16 1.49 -18.89
C TYR A 30 -22.74 2.52 -17.83
N LEU A 31 -23.68 3.33 -17.35
CA LEU A 31 -23.42 4.28 -16.27
C LEU A 31 -23.06 3.60 -14.95
N LEU A 32 -23.78 2.53 -14.57
CA LEU A 32 -23.44 1.73 -13.39
C LEU A 32 -22.04 1.11 -13.48
N LYS A 33 -21.67 0.59 -14.65
CA LYS A 33 -20.33 0.04 -14.89
C LYS A 33 -19.25 1.13 -14.80
N SER A 34 -19.50 2.30 -15.39
CA SER A 34 -18.58 3.45 -15.32
C SER A 34 -18.36 3.89 -13.87
N LEU A 35 -19.43 4.07 -13.08
CA LEU A 35 -19.34 4.45 -11.67
C LEU A 35 -18.61 3.38 -10.83
N SER A 36 -18.87 2.09 -11.09
CA SER A 36 -18.18 0.98 -10.40
C SER A 36 -16.69 0.96 -10.71
N THR A 37 -16.29 1.09 -11.99
CA THR A 37 -14.87 1.10 -12.39
C THR A 37 -14.13 2.37 -11.95
N THR A 38 -14.84 3.49 -11.79
CA THR A 38 -14.25 4.71 -11.23
C THR A 38 -14.06 4.59 -9.73
N SER A 39 -14.99 3.97 -8.99
CA SER A 39 -14.88 3.85 -7.52
C SER A 39 -13.66 3.05 -7.07
N ASP A 40 -13.35 1.92 -7.73
CA ASP A 40 -12.21 1.09 -7.36
C ASP A 40 -10.85 1.80 -7.60
N ASN A 41 -10.75 2.66 -8.62
CA ASN A 41 -9.52 3.39 -8.90
C ASN A 41 -9.40 4.71 -8.13
N PHE A 42 -10.52 5.41 -7.90
CA PHE A 42 -10.53 6.68 -7.14
C PHE A 42 -10.35 6.48 -5.63
N LEU A 43 -10.88 5.38 -5.07
CA LEU A 43 -10.69 5.08 -3.66
C LEU A 43 -9.23 4.71 -3.38
N ASN A 44 -8.62 3.85 -4.19
CA ASN A 44 -7.23 3.46 -4.00
C ASN A 44 -6.25 4.65 -4.11
N GLN A 45 -6.43 5.55 -5.09
CA GLN A 45 -5.58 6.76 -5.20
C GLN A 45 -5.77 7.76 -4.05
N LYS A 46 -7.00 7.95 -3.54
CA LYS A 46 -7.23 8.82 -2.37
C LYS A 46 -6.72 8.20 -1.08
N PHE A 47 -6.88 6.89 -0.89
CA PHE A 47 -6.32 6.21 0.28
C PHE A 47 -4.79 6.27 0.28
N ASP A 48 -4.11 6.03 -0.84
CA ASP A 48 -2.65 6.08 -0.90
C ASP A 48 -2.10 7.49 -0.58
N SER A 49 -2.75 8.53 -1.11
CA SER A 49 -2.36 9.94 -0.85
C SER A 49 -2.70 10.43 0.56
N PHE A 50 -3.73 9.86 1.20
CA PHE A 50 -4.03 10.14 2.60
C PHE A 50 -3.08 9.38 3.54
N THR A 51 -2.72 8.16 3.17
CA THR A 51 -1.78 7.31 3.91
C THR A 51 -0.38 7.91 3.89
N SER A 52 0.09 8.43 2.76
CA SER A 52 1.39 9.10 2.68
C SER A 52 1.46 10.39 3.50
N GLN A 53 0.38 11.17 3.55
CA GLN A 53 0.29 12.35 4.42
C GLN A 53 0.26 11.97 5.91
N MET A 54 -0.41 10.87 6.26
CA MET A 54 -0.40 10.33 7.62
C MET A 54 0.98 9.80 8.03
N GLU A 55 1.71 9.15 7.11
CA GLU A 55 3.10 8.71 7.33
C GLU A 55 4.03 9.90 7.63
N ASP A 56 3.85 11.03 6.92
CA ASP A 56 4.66 12.24 7.13
C ASP A 56 4.31 12.97 8.45
N ILE A 57 3.04 12.94 8.89
CA ILE A 57 2.64 13.51 10.19
C ILE A 57 3.14 12.64 11.36
N ALA A 58 3.10 11.30 11.22
CA ALA A 58 3.57 10.41 12.27
C ALA A 58 5.08 10.60 12.58
N CYS A 59 5.86 10.97 11.56
CA CYS A 59 7.29 11.26 11.69
C CYS A 59 7.64 12.74 11.91
N SER A 60 6.65 13.61 12.18
CA SER A 60 6.92 15.02 12.50
C SER A 60 7.37 15.24 13.96
N GLY A 61 7.49 14.17 14.76
CA GLY A 61 8.14 14.21 16.06
C GLY A 61 9.64 14.50 15.88
N ASN A 62 10.29 15.06 16.90
CA ASN A 62 11.73 15.38 16.92
C ASN A 62 12.63 14.12 16.95
N GLU A 63 12.21 13.05 16.29
CA GLU A 63 12.84 11.75 16.28
C GLU A 63 13.77 11.64 15.07
N TYR A 64 15.04 11.30 15.32
CA TYR A 64 16.03 11.12 14.26
C TYR A 64 15.73 9.93 13.35
N VAL A 65 14.93 8.97 13.83
CA VAL A 65 14.53 7.76 13.12
C VAL A 65 13.08 7.45 13.43
N CYS A 66 12.25 7.37 12.39
CA CYS A 66 10.82 7.09 12.53
C CYS A 66 10.30 6.18 11.42
N VAL A 67 9.25 5.42 11.72
CA VAL A 67 8.46 4.68 10.73
C VAL A 67 7.02 5.18 10.79
N GLY A 68 6.51 5.70 9.67
CA GLY A 68 5.19 6.35 9.64
C GLY A 68 4.03 5.41 9.99
N ILE A 69 4.03 4.19 9.46
CA ILE A 69 3.04 3.15 9.78
C ILE A 69 3.77 1.91 10.27
N THR A 70 3.55 1.55 11.52
CA THR A 70 4.21 0.39 12.14
C THR A 70 3.46 -0.92 11.93
N GLU A 71 2.19 -0.89 11.57
CA GLU A 71 1.38 -2.10 11.33
C GLU A 71 0.81 -2.13 9.92
N LYS A 72 1.04 -3.21 9.17
CA LYS A 72 0.40 -3.45 7.87
C LYS A 72 -0.13 -4.88 7.80
N SER A 73 -1.18 -5.08 7.00
CA SER A 73 -1.71 -6.40 6.66
C SER A 73 -1.26 -6.83 5.25
N ALA A 74 -0.89 -8.09 5.07
CA ALA A 74 -0.62 -8.67 3.75
C ALA A 74 -1.22 -10.07 3.65
N ARG A 75 -1.68 -10.45 2.45
CA ARG A 75 -2.04 -11.84 2.20
C ARG A 75 -0.80 -12.72 2.10
N GLN A 76 -0.94 -14.01 2.36
CA GLN A 76 0.11 -14.99 2.06
C GLN A 76 0.62 -14.82 0.61
N GLY A 77 1.94 -14.78 0.41
CA GLY A 77 2.55 -14.56 -0.91
C GLY A 77 2.66 -13.08 -1.33
N GLN A 78 2.14 -12.13 -0.56
CA GLN A 78 2.20 -10.71 -0.87
C GLN A 78 3.30 -9.97 -0.09
N THR A 79 3.64 -8.78 -0.57
CA THR A 79 4.65 -7.92 0.03
C THR A 79 3.98 -6.71 0.68
N ALA A 80 4.31 -6.43 1.94
CA ALA A 80 4.01 -5.15 2.58
C ALA A 80 5.25 -4.26 2.55
N VAL A 81 5.06 -2.98 2.27
CA VAL A 81 6.15 -2.00 2.22
C VAL A 81 5.96 -0.97 3.32
N TYR A 82 6.98 -0.78 4.14
CA TYR A 82 7.08 0.21 5.20
C TYR A 82 8.01 1.32 4.78
N THR A 83 7.83 2.52 5.33
CA THR A 83 8.70 3.67 5.04
C THR A 83 9.47 4.01 6.33
N LEU A 84 10.78 3.80 6.31
CA LEU A 84 11.70 4.28 7.35
C LEU A 84 12.20 5.67 6.97
N VAL A 85 12.11 6.63 7.88
CA VAL A 85 12.64 7.98 7.73
C VAL A 85 13.84 8.12 8.66
N ILE A 86 14.98 8.51 8.10
CA ILE A 86 16.20 8.82 8.86
C ILE A 86 16.54 10.29 8.60
N LEU A 87 16.59 11.09 9.67
CA LEU A 87 17.08 12.46 9.64
C LEU A 87 18.54 12.47 10.08
N ASN A 88 19.42 13.01 9.24
CA ASN A 88 20.80 13.25 9.65
C ASN A 88 20.89 14.56 10.46
N ALA A 89 21.10 14.44 11.77
CA ALA A 89 21.26 15.57 12.67
C ALA A 89 22.73 15.94 12.93
N TYR A 90 23.67 15.32 12.22
CA TYR A 90 25.08 15.70 12.23
C TYR A 90 25.35 16.82 11.22
N ASP A 91 26.30 17.70 11.55
CA ASP A 91 26.74 18.80 10.68
C ASP A 91 27.52 18.34 9.43
N THR A 92 27.71 17.03 9.26
CA THR A 92 28.44 16.42 8.15
C THR A 92 27.62 15.31 7.50
N THR A 93 27.88 15.05 6.21
CA THR A 93 27.32 13.87 5.54
C THR A 93 27.74 12.63 6.31
N TYR A 94 26.77 11.79 6.65
CA TYR A 94 26.98 10.64 7.51
C TYR A 94 26.38 9.37 6.89
N THR A 95 27.03 8.22 7.11
CA THR A 95 26.55 6.93 6.61
C THR A 95 25.84 6.16 7.70
N PHE A 96 24.58 5.82 7.45
CA PHE A 96 23.77 5.03 8.37
C PHE A 96 23.61 3.60 7.87
N ASN A 97 23.77 2.62 8.75
CA ASN A 97 23.45 1.23 8.47
C ASN A 97 22.06 0.88 9.01
N VAL A 98 21.23 0.27 8.17
CA VAL A 98 19.88 -0.16 8.58
C VAL A 98 19.85 -1.68 8.70
N THR A 99 19.50 -2.17 9.88
CA THR A 99 19.28 -3.60 10.13
C THR A 99 17.84 -3.86 10.51
N VAL A 100 17.27 -4.94 9.99
CA VAL A 100 15.92 -5.38 10.34
C VAL A 100 16.01 -6.83 10.77
N GLU A 101 15.61 -7.09 12.00
CA GLU A 101 15.71 -8.39 12.64
C GLU A 101 14.31 -8.93 12.97
N PRO A 102 14.00 -10.19 12.63
CA PRO A 102 12.75 -10.81 13.07
C PRO A 102 12.76 -10.96 14.60
N ARG A 103 11.66 -10.57 15.25
CA ARG A 103 11.53 -10.65 16.71
C ARG A 103 10.61 -11.78 17.16
N ALA A 104 9.43 -11.89 16.55
CA ALA A 104 8.45 -12.92 16.88
C ALA A 104 7.51 -13.17 15.70
N GLY A 105 6.97 -14.39 15.61
CA GLY A 105 5.97 -14.72 14.61
C GLY A 105 5.43 -16.15 14.74
N PRO A 106 4.26 -16.45 14.14
CA PRO A 106 3.71 -17.79 14.08
C PRO A 106 4.67 -18.76 13.36
N GLY A 107 4.99 -19.87 14.02
CA GLY A 107 5.90 -20.89 13.48
C GLY A 107 7.40 -20.63 13.71
N GLY A 108 7.75 -19.65 14.54
CA GLY A 108 9.13 -19.37 14.93
C GLY A 108 9.93 -18.52 13.93
N PRO A 109 11.18 -18.19 14.26
CA PRO A 109 12.04 -17.31 13.46
C PRO A 109 12.57 -17.97 12.19
N ASP A 110 12.16 -19.19 11.82
CA ASP A 110 12.56 -19.85 10.57
C ASP A 110 11.47 -19.76 9.48
N ASN A 111 10.25 -19.37 9.85
CA ASN A 111 9.13 -19.19 8.91
C ASN A 111 9.19 -17.81 8.21
N LEU A 112 10.40 -17.30 8.01
CA LEU A 112 10.67 -15.88 7.76
C LEU A 112 10.12 -15.37 6.44
N LEU A 113 9.63 -14.15 6.56
CA LEU A 113 9.31 -13.25 5.47
C LEU A 113 10.64 -12.85 4.80
N LYS A 114 10.71 -12.83 3.47
CA LYS A 114 11.91 -12.32 2.79
C LYS A 114 11.95 -10.80 2.97
N LEU A 115 13.02 -10.31 3.60
CA LEU A 115 13.29 -8.89 3.74
C LEU A 115 14.04 -8.39 2.51
N ASN A 116 13.52 -7.33 1.88
CA ASN A 116 14.21 -6.61 0.81
C ASN A 116 14.16 -5.11 1.09
N PHE A 117 15.28 -4.43 0.88
CA PHE A 117 15.33 -2.96 0.87
C PHE A 117 15.28 -2.48 -0.57
N PHE A 118 14.52 -1.42 -0.82
CA PHE A 118 14.45 -0.77 -2.13
C PHE A 118 14.78 0.72 -1.97
N PRO A 119 15.47 1.35 -2.95
CA PRO A 119 16.54 0.73 -3.72
C PRO A 119 17.56 0.06 -2.78
N ARG A 120 18.07 -1.11 -3.19
CA ARG A 120 19.04 -1.88 -2.39
C ARG A 120 20.38 -1.16 -2.41
N ALA A 121 20.71 -0.45 -1.33
CA ALA A 121 22.04 0.08 -1.14
C ALA A 121 23.04 -1.07 -0.89
N PRO A 122 24.32 -0.92 -1.28
CA PRO A 122 25.36 -1.86 -0.89
C PRO A 122 25.38 -1.95 0.64
N ASP A 123 25.28 -3.17 1.17
CA ASP A 123 25.36 -3.46 2.61
C ASP A 123 24.33 -2.73 3.51
N ASN A 124 23.21 -2.27 2.94
CA ASN A 124 22.18 -1.46 3.62
C ASN A 124 22.74 -0.16 4.23
N ASN A 125 23.79 0.40 3.61
CA ASN A 125 24.42 1.66 4.00
C ASN A 125 23.84 2.83 3.22
N TYR A 126 23.41 3.87 3.93
CA TYR A 126 22.78 5.04 3.35
C TYR A 126 23.54 6.30 3.78
N SER A 127 24.23 6.92 2.81
CA SER A 127 24.80 8.25 2.99
C SER A 127 23.70 9.30 2.88
N ILE A 128 23.66 10.23 3.84
CA ILE A 128 22.66 11.28 3.99
C ILE A 128 23.39 12.59 4.31
N ASN A 129 23.07 13.69 3.62
CA ASN A 129 23.72 14.98 3.87
C ASN A 129 23.28 15.61 5.20
N PRO A 130 23.99 16.62 5.73
CA PRO A 130 23.57 17.34 6.93
C PRO A 130 22.15 17.88 6.78
N ASP A 131 21.37 17.80 7.85
CA ASP A 131 19.98 18.30 7.93
C ASP A 131 19.03 17.71 6.88
N GLU A 132 19.43 16.64 6.19
CA GLU A 132 18.63 15.94 5.19
C GLU A 132 17.91 14.75 5.82
N SER A 133 16.64 14.57 5.44
CA SER A 133 15.88 13.36 5.74
C SER A 133 15.85 12.43 4.55
N LYS A 134 16.16 11.15 4.75
CA LYS A 134 16.05 10.11 3.72
C LYS A 134 14.94 9.11 4.05
N LYS A 135 14.07 8.88 3.07
CA LYS A 135 13.02 7.85 3.13
C LYS A 135 13.52 6.56 2.50
N ILE A 136 13.52 5.47 3.26
CA ILE A 136 14.01 4.14 2.88
C ILE A 136 12.85 3.15 2.97
N PRO A 137 12.37 2.62 1.83
CA PRO A 137 11.33 1.61 1.87
C PRO A 137 11.88 0.23 2.28
N ILE A 138 11.21 -0.37 3.27
CA ILE A 138 11.47 -1.71 3.80
C ILE A 138 10.35 -2.62 3.31
N ALA A 139 10.66 -3.55 2.42
CA ALA A 139 9.71 -4.51 1.89
C ALA A 139 9.80 -5.85 2.64
N LEU A 140 8.69 -6.22 3.28
CA LEU A 140 8.50 -7.51 3.95
C LEU A 140 7.62 -8.40 3.07
N HIS A 141 8.22 -9.44 2.49
CA HIS A 141 7.52 -10.37 1.63
C HIS A 141 7.06 -11.62 2.39
N SER A 142 5.75 -11.83 2.44
CA SER A 142 5.19 -13.06 2.97
C SER A 142 5.37 -14.22 2.01
N LYS A 143 5.99 -15.30 2.50
CA LYS A 143 6.04 -16.56 1.77
C LYS A 143 4.62 -17.07 1.53
N ALA A 144 4.39 -17.72 0.39
CA ALA A 144 3.15 -18.46 0.15
C ALA A 144 3.02 -19.59 1.19
N GLY A 145 1.85 -19.69 1.84
CA GLY A 145 1.62 -20.65 2.92
C GLY A 145 2.30 -20.29 4.25
N ALA A 146 2.76 -19.04 4.45
CA ALA A 146 3.22 -18.57 5.76
C ALA A 146 2.10 -18.71 6.80
N ALA A 147 2.44 -19.05 8.03
CA ALA A 147 1.44 -19.22 9.08
C ALA A 147 0.67 -17.91 9.31
N LEU A 148 -0.64 -18.01 9.48
CA LEU A 148 -1.48 -16.84 9.71
C LEU A 148 -1.19 -16.24 11.09
N GLY A 149 -1.21 -14.91 11.17
CA GLY A 149 -1.00 -14.17 12.41
C GLY A 149 -0.04 -13.01 12.27
N THR A 150 0.34 -12.44 13.41
CA THR A 150 1.14 -11.22 13.47
C THR A 150 2.62 -11.55 13.64
N TYR A 151 3.42 -11.08 12.69
CA TYR A 151 4.87 -11.10 12.72
C TYR A 151 5.39 -9.75 13.21
N SER A 152 6.44 -9.73 14.02
CA SER A 152 7.10 -8.50 14.47
C SER A 152 8.56 -8.45 14.08
N PHE A 153 9.01 -7.28 13.66
CA PHE A 153 10.38 -7.00 13.22
C PHE A 153 10.93 -5.80 13.95
N ARG A 154 12.17 -5.88 14.41
CA ARG A 154 12.89 -4.74 14.97
C ARG A 154 13.73 -4.09 13.87
N VAL A 155 13.59 -2.78 13.71
CA VAL A 155 14.44 -1.97 12.84
C VAL A 155 15.40 -1.19 13.71
N ASN A 156 16.69 -1.35 13.46
CA ASN A 156 17.74 -0.56 14.07
C ASN A 156 18.44 0.26 12.98
N VAL A 157 18.78 1.49 13.33
CA VAL A 157 19.64 2.34 12.52
C VAL A 157 20.90 2.56 13.33
N THR A 158 22.07 2.30 12.77
CA THR A 158 23.34 2.54 13.44
C THR A 158 24.21 3.51 12.67
N ASP A 159 25.03 4.25 13.41
CA ASP A 159 26.07 5.12 12.88
C ASP A 159 27.29 4.30 12.38
N GLU A 160 28.32 4.95 11.84
CA GLU A 160 29.55 4.29 11.36
C GLU A 160 30.34 3.64 12.50
N SER A 161 30.14 4.12 13.73
CA SER A 161 30.71 3.56 14.95
C SER A 161 29.91 2.36 15.49
N ARG A 162 28.83 1.95 14.80
CA ARG A 162 27.88 0.90 15.19
C ARG A 162 27.08 1.21 16.45
N ASN A 163 27.00 2.46 16.86
CA ASN A 163 26.09 2.89 17.91
C ASN A 163 24.69 3.04 17.34
N LEU A 164 23.67 2.77 18.15
CA LEU A 164 22.29 2.99 17.77
C LEU A 164 22.04 4.49 17.58
N TYR A 165 21.56 4.85 16.39
CA TYR A 165 21.17 6.21 16.04
C TYR A 165 19.65 6.32 16.16
N GLY A 166 19.19 7.06 17.18
CA GLY A 166 17.77 7.16 17.52
C GLY A 166 17.21 5.92 18.23
N ALA A 167 15.88 5.83 18.32
CA ALA A 167 15.21 4.70 18.94
C ALA A 167 14.99 3.55 17.94
N SER A 168 15.13 2.31 18.41
CA SER A 168 14.73 1.13 17.63
C SER A 168 13.23 1.15 17.37
N GLN A 169 12.85 0.88 16.12
CA GLN A 169 11.45 0.86 15.69
C GLN A 169 10.95 -0.60 15.60
N ILE A 170 9.65 -0.82 15.79
CA ILE A 170 9.03 -2.15 15.67
C ILE A 170 7.98 -2.12 14.56
N LEU A 171 8.09 -3.03 13.61
CA LEU A 171 7.12 -3.26 12.55
C LEU A 171 6.29 -4.50 12.86
N TYR A 172 5.01 -4.47 12.52
CA TYR A 172 4.05 -5.55 12.68
C TYR A 172 3.42 -5.89 11.33
N LEU A 173 3.70 -7.09 10.81
CA LEU A 173 3.04 -7.61 9.62
C LEU A 173 1.97 -8.62 10.02
N VAL A 174 0.71 -8.29 9.76
CA VAL A 174 -0.43 -9.21 9.95
C VAL A 174 -0.62 -10.01 8.68
N VAL A 175 -0.38 -11.31 8.74
CA VAL A 175 -0.59 -12.23 7.61
C VAL A 175 -1.98 -12.85 7.71
N THR A 176 -2.79 -12.59 6.69
CA THR A 176 -4.19 -13.06 6.55
C THR A 176 -4.38 -13.99 5.36
#